data_AF-A0A524EM28-F1
#
_entry.id   AF-A0A524EM28-F1
#
_cell.length_a   1.000
_cell.length_b   1.000
_cell.length_c   1.000
_cell.angle_alpha   90.00
_cell.angle_beta   90.00
_cell.angle_gamma   90.00
#
_symmetry.space_group_name_H-M   'P 1'
#
loop_
_entity.id
_entity.type
_entity.pdbx_description
1 polymer ?
#
loop_
_entity_poly.entity_id
_entity_poly.type
_entity_poly.pdbx_seq_one_letter_code
_entity_poly.pdbx_strand_id
1 'polypeptide(L)'
;MIKEDMKATAIGKIVREDDYTAIRVFDKYWTGVQNLDRFSHLVVLWWLTENDNEEARNHLRAKPPHIPEAKESGVFATRSSHRPTPIALSIVNLLSVDEEKKHLVIDQIDAFDETPVVDIKPYMPTSDRVDEAKVAEWFEDLEPRYTETNF
;
A
#
# COMPACT_ATOMS: atom_id res chain seq x y z
N MET A 1 -13.78 -17.86 -20.25
CA MET A 1 -12.58 -17.19 -20.79
C MET A 1 -12.04 -16.27 -19.71
N ILE A 2 -10.76 -16.34 -19.41
CA ILE A 2 -10.12 -15.49 -18.39
C ILE A 2 -9.85 -14.12 -19.03
N LYS A 3 -10.08 -13.04 -18.28
CA LYS A 3 -9.70 -11.68 -18.69
C LYS A 3 -8.24 -11.47 -18.29
N GLU A 4 -7.34 -11.62 -19.25
CA GLU A 4 -5.88 -11.50 -19.01
C GLU A 4 -5.46 -10.04 -18.79
N ASP A 5 -6.10 -9.10 -19.50
CA ASP A 5 -5.85 -7.67 -19.37
C ASP A 5 -6.95 -6.94 -18.60
N MET A 6 -6.56 -6.23 -17.55
CA MET A 6 -7.44 -5.40 -16.74
C MET A 6 -6.96 -3.96 -16.74
N LYS A 7 -7.92 -3.02 -16.67
CA LYS A 7 -7.62 -1.60 -16.51
C LYS A 7 -7.76 -1.22 -15.05
N ALA A 8 -6.73 -0.62 -14.48
CA ALA A 8 -6.81 0.07 -13.20
C ALA A 8 -7.18 1.54 -13.43
N THR A 9 -7.80 2.18 -12.43
CA THR A 9 -8.13 3.61 -12.46
C THR A 9 -7.58 4.24 -11.19
N ALA A 10 -6.87 5.36 -11.32
CA ALA A 10 -6.46 6.14 -10.16
C ALA A 10 -7.68 6.84 -9.55
N ILE A 11 -7.94 6.59 -8.27
CA ILE A 11 -9.03 7.21 -7.50
C ILE A 11 -8.55 8.42 -6.69
N GLY A 12 -7.23 8.56 -6.57
CA GLY A 12 -6.57 9.63 -5.85
C GLY A 12 -5.07 9.54 -6.04
N LYS A 13 -4.34 10.26 -5.20
CA LYS A 13 -2.88 10.26 -5.16
C LYS A 13 -2.36 10.51 -3.76
N ILE A 14 -1.12 10.10 -3.53
CA ILE A 14 -0.37 10.50 -2.34
C ILE A 14 -0.03 11.98 -2.45
N VAL A 15 -0.15 12.69 -1.33
CA VAL A 15 0.27 14.08 -1.18
C VAL A 15 1.14 14.16 0.07
N ARG A 16 2.32 14.73 -0.07
CA ARG A 16 3.22 15.06 1.05
C ARG A 16 3.26 16.56 1.25
N GLU A 17 2.82 17.00 2.42
CA GLU A 17 2.88 18.38 2.87
C GLU A 17 3.97 18.49 3.94
N ASP A 18 4.35 19.72 4.31
CA ASP A 18 5.45 19.95 5.26
C ASP A 18 5.26 19.20 6.59
N ASP A 19 4.01 19.13 7.08
CA ASP A 19 3.68 18.59 8.39
C ASP A 19 2.97 17.22 8.37
N TYR A 20 2.52 16.74 7.21
CA TYR A 20 1.74 15.50 7.14
C TYR A 20 1.79 14.82 5.77
N THR A 21 1.48 13.52 5.77
CA THR A 21 1.23 12.75 4.56
C THR A 21 -0.27 12.46 4.45
N ALA A 22 -0.82 12.55 3.24
CA ALA A 22 -2.23 12.27 3.00
C ALA A 22 -2.46 11.50 1.71
N ILE A 23 -3.62 10.88 1.61
CA ILE A 23 -4.21 10.44 0.35
C ILE A 23 -5.23 11.50 -0.07
N ARG A 24 -4.94 12.21 -1.16
CA ARG A 24 -5.93 13.07 -1.79
C ARG A 24 -6.82 12.23 -2.70
N VAL A 25 -8.08 12.09 -2.36
CA VAL A 25 -9.09 11.40 -3.18
C VAL A 25 -9.67 12.38 -4.17
N PHE A 26 -9.76 12.01 -5.46
CA PHE A 26 -10.30 12.92 -6.47
C PHE A 26 -11.81 13.14 -6.28
N ASP A 27 -12.29 14.35 -6.60
CA ASP A 27 -13.67 14.78 -6.37
C ASP A 27 -14.72 13.79 -6.87
N LYS A 28 -14.47 13.20 -8.05
CA LYS A 28 -15.33 12.18 -8.66
C LYS A 28 -15.60 10.97 -7.76
N TYR A 29 -14.65 10.64 -6.88
CA TYR A 29 -14.69 9.46 -6.01
C TYR A 29 -14.94 9.80 -4.54
N TRP A 30 -15.00 11.10 -4.18
CA TRP A 30 -15.06 11.54 -2.78
C TRP A 30 -16.25 10.98 -2.00
N THR A 31 -17.42 10.83 -2.65
CA THR A 31 -18.60 10.24 -1.99
C THR A 31 -18.30 8.85 -1.39
N GLY A 32 -17.32 8.11 -1.92
CA GLY A 32 -16.89 6.82 -1.39
C GLY A 32 -16.16 6.88 -0.04
N VAL A 33 -15.78 8.06 0.44
CA VAL A 33 -15.11 8.28 1.75
C VAL A 33 -16.11 8.33 2.91
N GLN A 34 -17.41 8.40 2.64
CA GLN A 34 -18.42 8.54 3.70
C GLN A 34 -18.27 7.46 4.79
N ASN A 35 -18.20 7.89 6.05
CA ASN A 35 -17.99 7.06 7.25
C ASN A 35 -16.61 6.38 7.37
N LEU A 36 -15.62 6.74 6.55
CA LEU A 36 -14.28 6.16 6.67
C LEU A 36 -13.58 6.57 7.97
N ASP A 37 -13.97 7.69 8.56
CA ASP A 37 -13.58 8.18 9.89
C ASP A 37 -13.99 7.25 11.05
N ARG A 38 -14.83 6.24 10.78
CA ARG A 38 -15.21 5.21 11.76
C ARG A 38 -14.17 4.09 11.89
N PHE A 39 -13.12 4.12 11.07
CA PHE A 39 -12.04 3.12 11.06
C PHE A 39 -10.72 3.78 11.42
N SER A 40 -9.91 3.10 12.23
CA SER A 40 -8.57 3.59 12.57
C SER A 40 -7.53 3.26 11.50
N HIS A 41 -7.71 2.20 10.72
CA HIS A 41 -6.71 1.77 9.74
C HIS A 41 -7.34 1.46 8.39
N LEU A 42 -6.54 1.66 7.34
CA LEU A 42 -6.92 1.44 5.96
C LEU A 42 -5.93 0.49 5.29
N VAL A 43 -6.44 -0.38 4.43
CA VAL A 43 -5.68 -1.06 3.39
C VAL A 43 -5.71 -0.19 2.15
N VAL A 44 -4.54 0.26 1.71
CA VAL A 44 -4.37 1.17 0.56
C VAL A 44 -3.64 0.43 -0.54
N LEU A 45 -4.25 0.34 -1.72
CA LEU A 45 -3.61 -0.15 -2.93
C LEU A 45 -3.16 1.03 -3.76
N TRP A 46 -1.88 1.07 -4.12
CA TRP A 46 -1.28 2.17 -4.85
C TRP A 46 -0.33 1.66 -5.94
N TRP A 47 -0.05 2.51 -6.91
CA TRP A 47 0.63 2.13 -8.14
C TRP A 47 2.13 2.43 -8.05
N LEU A 48 2.98 1.45 -8.35
CA LEU A 48 4.44 1.59 -8.34
C LEU A 48 4.91 2.30 -9.62
N THR A 49 4.58 3.59 -9.77
CA THR A 49 4.83 4.40 -10.98
C THR A 49 6.27 4.29 -11.49
N GLU A 50 7.26 4.40 -10.61
CA GLU A 50 8.68 4.33 -10.98
C GLU A 50 9.10 2.98 -11.57
N ASN A 51 8.32 1.92 -11.30
CA ASN A 51 8.57 0.56 -11.79
C ASN A 51 7.48 0.10 -12.77
N ASP A 52 6.68 1.03 -13.30
CA ASP A 52 5.71 0.75 -14.36
C ASP A 52 6.37 0.82 -15.74
N ASN A 53 7.28 -0.12 -16.00
CA ASN A 53 7.95 -0.27 -17.28
C ASN A 53 8.08 -1.75 -17.66
N GLU A 54 8.38 -2.02 -18.93
CA GLU A 54 8.46 -3.38 -19.47
C GLU A 54 9.51 -4.24 -18.75
N GLU A 55 10.67 -3.67 -18.41
CA GLU A 55 11.75 -4.39 -17.74
C GLU A 55 11.31 -4.86 -16.34
N ALA A 56 10.83 -3.94 -15.51
CA ALA A 56 10.40 -4.23 -14.14
C ALA A 56 9.19 -5.18 -14.10
N ARG A 57 8.28 -5.09 -15.07
CA ARG A 57 7.11 -5.98 -15.17
C ARG A 57 7.47 -7.41 -15.58
N ASN A 58 8.54 -7.59 -16.37
CA ASN A 58 9.03 -8.91 -16.79
C ASN A 58 10.06 -9.52 -15.84
N HIS A 59 10.53 -8.77 -14.84
CA HIS A 59 11.48 -9.25 -13.85
C HIS A 59 10.75 -10.06 -12.76
N LEU A 60 10.87 -11.41 -12.82
CA LEU A 60 10.08 -12.34 -11.99
C LEU A 60 10.80 -12.90 -10.77
N ARG A 61 12.03 -12.47 -10.50
CA ARG A 61 12.82 -12.84 -9.30
C ARG A 61 13.28 -11.57 -8.60
N ALA A 62 13.50 -11.60 -7.30
CA ALA A 62 14.01 -10.46 -6.56
C ALA A 62 14.73 -10.91 -5.29
N LYS A 63 15.74 -10.14 -4.90
CA LYS A 63 16.36 -10.24 -3.57
C LYS A 63 16.01 -8.96 -2.79
N PRO A 64 15.38 -9.06 -1.61
CA PRO A 64 15.11 -7.90 -0.75
C PRO A 64 16.39 -7.10 -0.49
N PRO A 65 16.42 -5.80 -0.80
CA PRO A 65 17.66 -5.01 -0.77
C PRO A 65 18.16 -4.72 0.65
N HIS A 66 17.26 -4.69 1.64
CA HIS A 66 17.57 -4.32 3.03
C HIS A 66 17.73 -5.51 3.97
N ILE A 67 17.80 -6.73 3.43
CA ILE A 67 17.93 -7.97 4.19
C ILE A 67 19.09 -8.77 3.59
N PRO A 68 20.34 -8.57 4.06
CA PRO A 68 21.54 -9.14 3.45
C PRO A 68 21.49 -10.67 3.27
N GLU A 69 20.95 -11.36 4.25
CA GLU A 69 20.76 -12.82 4.32
C GLU A 69 19.61 -13.34 3.47
N ALA A 70 18.77 -12.46 2.91
CA ALA A 70 17.64 -12.89 2.10
C ALA A 70 18.11 -13.63 0.84
N LYS A 71 17.40 -14.73 0.55
CA LYS A 71 17.59 -15.50 -0.68
C LYS A 71 16.82 -14.85 -1.81
N GLU A 72 17.44 -14.83 -3.00
CA GLU A 72 16.72 -14.45 -4.21
C GLU A 72 15.54 -15.40 -4.41
N SER A 73 14.35 -14.83 -4.57
CA SER A 73 13.08 -15.54 -4.60
C SER A 73 12.22 -15.05 -5.76
N GLY A 74 11.20 -15.82 -6.16
CA GLY A 74 10.21 -15.32 -7.12
C GLY A 74 9.50 -14.08 -6.58
N VAL A 75 9.14 -13.11 -7.42
CA VAL A 75 8.56 -11.83 -6.97
C VAL A 75 7.28 -12.00 -6.14
N PHE A 76 6.50 -13.06 -6.38
CA PHE A 76 5.30 -13.40 -5.61
C PHE A 76 5.57 -13.94 -4.20
N ALA A 77 6.80 -14.37 -3.92
CA ALA A 77 7.28 -14.70 -2.58
C ALA A 77 7.92 -13.48 -1.88
N THR A 78 7.80 -12.28 -2.47
CA THR A 78 8.38 -11.04 -1.96
C THR A 78 7.39 -9.88 -2.05
N ARG A 79 7.81 -8.71 -1.56
CA ARG A 79 7.13 -7.42 -1.77
C ARG A 79 7.88 -6.51 -2.77
N SER A 80 8.70 -7.09 -3.66
CA SER A 80 9.47 -6.34 -4.67
C SER A 80 8.57 -5.41 -5.50
N SER A 81 9.07 -4.22 -5.82
CA SER A 81 8.41 -3.29 -6.73
C SER A 81 8.44 -3.75 -8.19
N HIS A 82 9.38 -4.65 -8.54
CA HIS A 82 9.40 -5.31 -9.84
C HIS A 82 8.39 -6.46 -9.82
N ARG A 83 7.32 -6.34 -10.62
CA ARG A 83 6.22 -7.32 -10.68
C ARG A 83 5.33 -7.08 -11.90
N PRO A 84 4.67 -8.12 -12.44
CA PRO A 84 3.85 -7.99 -13.66
C PRO A 84 2.74 -6.93 -13.59
N THR A 85 2.09 -6.82 -12.43
CA THR A 85 1.13 -5.75 -12.14
C THR A 85 1.70 -4.90 -10.99
N PRO A 86 2.10 -3.65 -11.26
CA PRO A 86 2.82 -2.78 -10.31
C PRO A 86 1.88 -2.21 -9.24
N ILE A 87 1.19 -3.08 -8.50
CA ILE A 87 0.36 -2.72 -7.36
C ILE A 87 1.13 -3.04 -6.08
N ALA A 88 1.27 -2.00 -5.25
CA ALA A 88 1.71 -2.09 -3.87
C ALA A 88 0.51 -2.02 -2.92
N LEU A 89 0.75 -2.47 -1.69
CA LEU A 89 -0.25 -2.52 -0.62
C LEU A 89 0.41 -1.98 0.65
N SER A 90 -0.26 -1.03 1.30
CA SER A 90 0.11 -0.53 2.61
C SER A 90 -1.07 -0.63 3.56
N ILE A 91 -0.81 -0.99 4.81
CA ILE A 91 -1.75 -0.74 5.92
C ILE A 91 -1.30 0.57 6.56
N VAL A 92 -2.21 1.52 6.70
CA VAL A 92 -1.94 2.88 7.23
C VAL A 92 -2.90 3.20 8.36
N ASN A 93 -2.46 3.99 9.34
CA ASN A 93 -3.33 4.57 10.37
C ASN A 93 -3.99 5.84 9.79
N LEU A 94 -5.32 5.91 9.84
CA LEU A 94 -6.12 7.06 9.45
C LEU A 94 -6.19 8.03 10.63
N LEU A 95 -5.43 9.11 10.54
CA LEU A 95 -5.35 10.13 11.60
C LEU A 95 -6.54 11.10 11.56
N SER A 96 -6.97 11.48 10.35
CA SER A 96 -8.16 12.34 10.17
C SER A 96 -8.68 12.33 8.73
N VAL A 97 -9.92 12.80 8.56
CA VAL A 97 -10.54 13.06 7.25
C VAL A 97 -10.75 14.57 7.11
N ASP A 98 -10.07 15.19 6.16
CA ASP A 98 -10.23 16.60 5.82
C ASP A 98 -11.16 16.73 4.60
N GLU A 99 -12.39 17.15 4.86
CA GLU A 99 -13.42 17.28 3.82
C GLU A 99 -13.18 18.46 2.87
N GLU A 100 -12.50 19.51 3.31
CA GLU A 100 -12.26 20.70 2.48
C GLU A 100 -11.18 20.41 1.43
N LYS A 101 -10.07 19.79 1.86
CA LYS A 101 -8.97 19.41 0.98
C LYS A 101 -9.18 18.08 0.26
N LYS A 102 -10.17 17.29 0.68
CA LYS A 102 -10.40 15.92 0.20
C LYS A 102 -9.23 15.00 0.54
N HIS A 103 -8.66 15.19 1.73
CA HIS A 103 -7.49 14.47 2.21
C HIS A 103 -7.87 13.45 3.28
N LEU A 104 -7.31 12.26 3.17
CA LEU A 104 -7.22 11.29 4.26
C LEU A 104 -5.83 11.41 4.85
N VAL A 105 -5.70 12.04 6.02
CA VAL A 105 -4.40 12.23 6.67
C VAL A 105 -3.98 10.90 7.30
N ILE A 106 -2.77 10.45 6.97
CA ILE A 106 -2.25 9.14 7.36
C ILE A 106 -0.90 9.26 8.04
N ASP A 107 -0.55 8.26 8.83
CA ASP A 107 0.73 8.22 9.55
C ASP A 107 1.92 8.11 8.60
N GLN A 108 1.95 7.09 7.75
CA GLN A 108 3.12 6.78 6.94
C GLN A 108 2.78 5.83 5.79
N ILE A 109 3.39 6.07 4.64
CA ILE A 109 3.31 5.19 3.47
C ILE A 109 4.64 5.22 2.72
N ASP A 110 5.01 4.07 2.16
CA ASP A 110 6.27 3.87 1.45
C ASP A 110 6.11 4.23 -0.04
N ALA A 111 5.38 5.32 -0.31
CA ALA A 111 5.09 5.85 -1.64
C ALA A 111 5.63 7.27 -1.80
N PHE A 112 6.03 7.63 -3.02
CA PHE A 112 6.46 8.98 -3.35
C PHE A 112 5.27 9.94 -3.41
N ASP A 113 5.56 11.23 -3.33
CA ASP A 113 4.56 12.26 -3.61
C ASP A 113 3.94 12.07 -5.00
N GLU A 114 2.68 12.47 -5.18
CA GLU A 114 1.90 12.30 -6.41
C GLU A 114 1.65 10.84 -6.86
N THR A 115 2.08 9.84 -6.08
CA THR A 115 1.89 8.43 -6.44
C THR A 115 0.40 8.08 -6.56
N PRO A 116 -0.07 7.46 -7.65
CA PRO A 116 -1.48 7.13 -7.83
C PRO A 116 -1.99 6.10 -6.82
N VAL A 117 -3.16 6.37 -6.25
CA VAL A 117 -3.90 5.43 -5.41
C VAL A 117 -4.98 4.76 -6.26
N VAL A 118 -5.05 3.43 -6.19
CA VAL A 118 -5.96 2.59 -6.97
C VAL A 118 -7.21 2.23 -6.16
N ASP A 119 -7.05 1.93 -4.88
CA ASP A 119 -8.15 1.46 -4.02
C ASP A 119 -7.86 1.73 -2.55
N ILE A 120 -8.94 1.87 -1.76
CA ILE A 120 -8.89 2.11 -0.31
C ILE A 120 -9.97 1.24 0.34
N LYS A 121 -9.61 0.49 1.38
CA LYS A 121 -10.52 -0.35 2.15
C LYS A 121 -10.27 -0.15 3.64
N PRO A 122 -11.30 -0.26 4.49
CA PRO A 122 -11.06 -0.35 5.93
C PRO A 122 -10.26 -1.62 6.23
N TYR A 123 -9.27 -1.52 7.12
CA TYR A 123 -8.65 -2.71 7.72
C TYR A 123 -9.64 -3.36 8.67
N MET A 124 -9.89 -4.65 8.46
CA MET A 124 -10.87 -5.43 9.20
C MET A 124 -10.15 -6.58 9.90
N PRO A 125 -9.88 -6.50 11.22
CA PRO A 125 -9.19 -7.58 11.95
C PRO A 125 -9.87 -8.95 11.80
N THR A 126 -11.19 -8.97 11.57
CA THR A 126 -11.96 -10.20 11.33
C THR A 126 -11.59 -10.94 10.05
N SER A 127 -11.00 -10.28 9.06
CA SER A 127 -10.59 -10.89 7.78
C SER A 127 -9.11 -10.71 7.45
N ASP A 128 -8.47 -9.66 7.96
CA ASP A 128 -7.13 -9.24 7.54
C ASP A 128 -6.05 -9.64 8.54
N ARG A 129 -6.42 -9.93 9.80
CA ARG A 129 -5.49 -10.36 10.85
C ARG A 129 -5.34 -11.88 10.85
N VAL A 130 -4.09 -12.33 10.89
CA VAL A 130 -3.74 -13.75 11.08
C VAL A 130 -2.79 -13.83 12.26
N ASP A 131 -3.25 -14.37 13.38
CA ASP A 131 -2.52 -14.33 14.64
C ASP A 131 -1.21 -15.15 14.58
N GLU A 132 -1.21 -16.28 13.89
CA GLU A 132 -0.04 -17.17 13.72
C GLU A 132 0.43 -17.23 12.26
N ALA A 133 0.67 -16.06 11.66
CA ALA A 133 1.18 -15.97 10.30
C ALA A 133 2.63 -16.50 10.23
N LYS A 134 2.90 -17.38 9.26
CA LYS A 134 4.26 -17.83 8.95
C LYS A 134 4.88 -16.97 7.85
N VAL A 135 6.12 -16.54 8.05
CA VAL A 135 6.95 -15.88 7.03
C VAL A 135 8.17 -16.74 6.68
N ALA A 136 8.95 -16.33 5.67
CA ALA A 136 10.23 -16.97 5.39
C ALA A 136 11.27 -16.60 6.46
N GLU A 137 12.27 -17.45 6.67
CA GLU A 137 13.31 -17.29 7.71
C GLU A 137 13.97 -15.90 7.72
N TRP A 138 14.24 -15.32 6.55
CA TRP A 138 14.86 -14.00 6.41
C TRP A 138 13.89 -12.82 6.61
N PHE A 139 12.64 -13.08 7.02
CA PHE A 139 11.65 -12.06 7.38
C PHE A 139 11.21 -12.17 8.85
N GLU A 140 11.71 -13.16 9.60
CA GLU A 140 11.28 -13.42 10.99
C GLU A 140 11.65 -12.28 11.95
N ASP A 141 12.78 -11.62 11.71
CA ASP A 141 13.28 -10.52 12.55
C ASP A 141 12.81 -9.13 12.11
N LEU A 142 11.83 -9.04 11.20
CA LEU A 142 11.25 -7.75 10.82
C LEU A 142 10.39 -7.19 11.95
N GLU A 143 10.73 -5.99 12.39
CA GLU A 143 9.96 -5.27 13.41
C GLU A 143 8.51 -5.02 12.95
N PRO A 144 7.49 -5.40 13.75
CA PRO A 144 6.12 -5.11 13.40
C PRO A 144 5.87 -3.60 13.38
N ARG A 145 5.21 -3.11 12.32
CA ARG A 145 4.95 -1.68 12.12
C ARG A 145 3.97 -1.10 13.15
N TYR A 146 2.94 -1.86 13.51
CA TYR A 146 1.90 -1.48 14.45
C TYR A 146 1.94 -2.41 15.66
N THR A 147 2.44 -1.91 16.78
CA THR A 147 2.52 -2.58 18.08
C THR A 147 1.89 -1.68 19.14
N GLU A 148 1.56 -2.24 20.32
CA GLU A 148 1.04 -1.45 21.45
C GLU A 148 1.93 -0.26 21.85
N THR A 149 3.21 -0.27 21.47
CA THR A 149 4.20 0.76 21.80
C THR A 149 4.38 1.85 20.73
N ASN A 150 3.83 1.66 19.53
CA ASN A 150 3.98 2.57 18.39
C ASN A 150 2.64 3.17 17.95
N PHE A 151 1.68 3.24 18.88
CA PHE A 151 0.42 3.97 18.77
C PHE A 151 0.45 5.28 19.56
#